data_AF-A0A920B2G9-F1
#
_entry.id   AF-A0A920B2G9-F1
#
_cell.length_a   1.000
_cell.length_b   1.000
_cell.length_c   1.000
_cell.angle_alpha   90.00
_cell.angle_beta   90.00
_cell.angle_gamma   90.00
#
_symmetry.space_group_name_H-M   'P 1'
#
loop_
_entity.id
_entity.type
_entity.pdbx_description
1 polymer ?
#
loop_
_entity_poly.entity_id
_entity_poly.type
_entity_poly.pdbx_seq_one_letter_code
_entity_poly.pdbx_strand_id
1 'polypeptide(L)'
;MKFVNKIPIWFMRQAGRYLPEYMEIRSKNSDFLKLCFDPDLASEISLQPIKRFDLDFIILFSDILVIPHALGQEVKFLKNHGPFLKCITSKKDLNYKNIK
;
A
#
# COMPACT_ATOMS: atom_id res chain seq x y z
N MET A 1 15.30 -2.79 30.22
CA MET A 1 14.04 -3.34 29.65
C MET A 1 12.94 -2.35 29.99
N LYS A 2 12.16 -1.87 29.01
CA LYS A 2 11.04 -0.94 29.29
C LYS A 2 9.83 -1.78 29.70
N PHE A 3 9.25 -1.46 30.86
CA PHE A 3 7.98 -2.05 31.29
C PHE A 3 6.83 -1.36 30.56
N VAL A 4 5.88 -2.15 30.08
CA VAL A 4 4.64 -1.69 29.44
C VAL A 4 3.45 -2.27 30.19
N ASN A 5 2.44 -1.43 30.44
CA ASN A 5 1.26 -1.80 31.25
C ASN A 5 0.22 -2.61 30.45
N LYS A 6 0.31 -2.60 29.11
CA LYS A 6 -0.58 -3.29 28.17
C LYS A 6 0.29 -3.91 27.07
N ILE A 7 -0.08 -5.09 26.58
CA ILE A 7 0.54 -5.70 25.40
C ILE A 7 0.01 -4.94 24.17
N PRO A 8 0.87 -4.31 23.35
CA PRO A 8 0.40 -3.55 22.22
C PRO A 8 -0.10 -4.48 21.10
N ILE A 9 -1.17 -4.07 20.42
CA ILE A 9 -1.84 -4.84 19.38
C ILE A 9 -1.95 -4.05 18.07
N TRP A 10 -1.82 -4.78 16.98
CA TRP A 10 -2.10 -4.32 15.62
C TRP A 10 -2.35 -5.54 14.73
N PHE A 11 -2.92 -5.34 13.54
CA PHE A 11 -3.20 -6.42 12.61
C PHE A 11 -2.54 -6.17 11.25
N MET A 12 -1.99 -7.22 10.66
CA MET A 12 -1.58 -7.18 9.25
C MET A 12 -2.80 -6.89 8.37
N ARG A 13 -2.62 -6.02 7.35
CA ARG A 13 -3.71 -5.51 6.51
C ARG A 13 -4.84 -4.83 7.31
N GLN A 14 -4.49 -4.13 8.39
CA GLN A 14 -5.45 -3.33 9.15
C GLN A 14 -6.22 -2.31 8.28
N ALA A 15 -5.62 -1.75 7.23
CA ALA A 15 -6.31 -0.90 6.26
C ALA A 15 -6.63 -1.71 5.00
N GLY A 16 -7.91 -2.00 4.75
CA GLY A 16 -8.29 -2.83 3.61
C GLY A 16 -9.80 -3.06 3.47
N ARG A 17 -10.15 -3.98 2.56
CA ARG A 17 -11.51 -4.21 2.04
C ARG A 17 -12.58 -4.60 3.06
N TYR A 18 -12.19 -4.99 4.27
CA TYR A 18 -13.13 -5.29 5.34
C TYR A 18 -13.73 -4.01 5.96
N LEU A 19 -13.12 -2.83 5.71
CA LEU A 19 -13.63 -1.53 6.12
C LEU A 19 -14.51 -0.93 5.00
N PRO A 20 -15.78 -0.58 5.27
CA PRO A 20 -16.65 0.12 4.33
C PRO A 20 -16.05 1.43 3.80
N GLU A 21 -15.43 2.22 4.67
CA GLU A 21 -14.76 3.49 4.35
C GLU A 21 -13.57 3.31 3.40
N TYR A 22 -12.82 2.21 3.52
CA TYR A 22 -11.81 1.84 2.53
C TYR A 22 -12.46 1.52 1.18
N MET A 23 -13.54 0.74 1.18
CA MET A 23 -14.24 0.34 -0.03
C MET A 23 -14.85 1.53 -0.76
N GLU A 24 -15.29 2.56 -0.05
CA GLU A 24 -15.78 3.80 -0.64
C GLU A 24 -14.66 4.52 -1.42
N ILE A 25 -13.50 4.76 -0.78
CA ILE A 25 -12.34 5.38 -1.45
C ILE A 25 -11.88 4.52 -2.63
N ARG A 26 -11.82 3.20 -2.45
CA ARG A 26 -11.40 2.26 -3.49
C ARG A 26 -12.38 2.21 -4.67
N SER A 27 -13.67 2.43 -4.45
CA SER A 27 -14.68 2.46 -5.52
C SER A 27 -14.51 3.69 -6.43
N LYS A 28 -14.05 4.81 -5.87
CA LYS A 28 -13.78 6.08 -6.58
C LYS A 28 -12.41 6.09 -7.28
N ASN A 29 -11.52 5.17 -6.93
CA ASN A 29 -10.14 5.12 -7.43
C ASN A 29 -9.82 3.73 -8.00
N SER A 30 -9.95 3.58 -9.32
CA SER A 30 -9.71 2.31 -10.02
C SER A 30 -8.24 1.87 -9.99
N ASP A 31 -7.31 2.82 -10.12
CA ASP A 31 -5.87 2.57 -10.07
C ASP A 31 -5.39 2.44 -8.61
N PHE A 32 -4.82 1.28 -8.30
CA PHE A 32 -4.30 0.97 -6.97
C PHE A 32 -2.96 1.67 -6.69
N LEU A 33 -2.08 1.75 -7.69
CA LEU A 33 -0.79 2.44 -7.50
C LEU A 33 -1.01 3.93 -7.28
N LYS A 34 -1.99 4.52 -7.97
CA LYS A 34 -2.40 5.91 -7.73
C LYS A 34 -2.80 6.15 -6.27
N LEU A 35 -3.50 5.21 -5.63
CA LEU A 35 -3.84 5.31 -4.21
C LEU A 35 -2.60 5.28 -3.31
N CYS A 36 -1.60 4.47 -3.65
CA CYS A 36 -0.34 4.41 -2.89
C CYS A 36 0.54 5.66 -3.08
N PHE A 37 0.44 6.32 -4.24
CA PHE A 37 1.23 7.51 -4.58
C PHE A 37 0.58 8.84 -4.23
N ASP A 38 -0.70 8.84 -3.88
CA ASP A 38 -1.42 10.00 -3.36
C ASP A 38 -1.23 10.06 -1.83
N PRO A 39 -0.42 11.01 -1.31
CA PRO A 39 -0.10 11.05 0.12
C PRO A 39 -1.32 11.31 1.01
N ASP A 40 -2.29 12.08 0.52
CA ASP A 40 -3.50 12.42 1.27
C ASP A 40 -4.39 11.18 1.40
N LEU A 41 -4.62 10.46 0.29
CA LEU A 41 -5.39 9.22 0.31
C LEU A 41 -4.68 8.09 1.06
N ALA A 42 -3.36 7.94 0.89
CA ALA A 42 -2.60 6.92 1.60
C ALA A 42 -2.62 7.15 3.11
N SER A 43 -2.45 8.40 3.55
CA SER A 43 -2.58 8.80 4.95
C SER A 43 -3.99 8.55 5.48
N GLU A 44 -5.02 8.98 4.75
CA GLU A 44 -6.42 8.77 5.13
C GLU A 44 -6.71 7.28 5.34
N ILE A 45 -6.34 6.43 4.38
CA ILE A 45 -6.54 4.97 4.45
C ILE A 45 -5.78 4.37 5.62
N SER A 46 -4.52 4.76 5.85
CA SER A 46 -3.72 4.29 6.99
C SER A 46 -4.37 4.59 8.33
N LEU A 47 -5.05 5.73 8.47
CA LEU A 47 -5.68 6.16 9.72
C LEU A 47 -7.06 5.53 9.98
N GLN A 48 -7.71 4.93 8.98
CA GLN A 48 -9.05 4.33 9.16
C GLN A 48 -9.14 3.33 10.32
N PRO A 49 -8.18 2.40 10.52
CA PRO A 49 -8.31 1.35 11.53
C PRO A 49 -8.26 1.90 12.96
N ILE A 50 -7.39 2.88 13.24
CA ILE A 50 -7.29 3.47 14.58
C ILE A 50 -8.48 4.39 14.91
N LYS A 51 -9.15 4.95 13.89
CA LYS A 51 -10.40 5.69 14.08
C LYS A 51 -11.56 4.77 14.48
N ARG A 52 -11.45 3.47 14.17
CA ARG A 52 -12.51 2.47 14.41
C ARG A 52 -12.23 1.56 15.60
N PHE A 53 -10.97 1.31 15.90
CA PHE A 53 -10.52 0.35 16.91
C PHE A 53 -9.40 0.96 17.77
N ASP A 54 -9.29 0.51 19.02
CA ASP A 54 -8.22 0.89 19.95
C ASP A 54 -6.91 0.11 19.65
N LEU A 55 -6.31 0.39 18.49
CA LEU A 55 -5.02 -0.18 18.08
C LEU A 55 -3.85 0.70 18.53
N ASP A 56 -2.74 0.08 18.89
CA ASP A 56 -1.54 0.80 19.38
C ASP A 56 -0.64 1.32 18.25
N PHE A 57 -0.81 0.80 17.03
CA PHE A 57 0.03 1.14 15.88
C PHE A 57 -0.72 1.31 14.56
N ILE A 58 -0.06 2.02 13.66
CA ILE A 58 -0.51 2.24 12.29
C ILE A 58 0.56 1.78 11.31
N ILE A 59 0.12 1.12 10.24
CA ILE A 59 0.97 0.74 9.12
C ILE A 59 0.62 1.61 7.91
N LEU A 60 1.68 2.10 7.25
CA LEU A 60 1.57 2.84 6.01
C LEU A 60 0.86 1.98 4.95
N PHE A 61 -0.20 2.54 4.36
CA PHE A 61 -0.86 1.95 3.21
C PHE A 61 0.01 2.19 1.97
N SER A 62 0.68 1.14 1.54
CA SER A 62 1.52 1.12 0.33
C SER A 62 1.62 -0.31 -0.18
N ASP A 63 2.29 -0.50 -1.31
CA ASP A 63 2.55 -1.81 -1.90
C ASP A 63 4.05 -2.04 -2.02
N ILE A 64 4.49 -3.28 -1.78
CA ILE A 64 5.90 -3.66 -1.90
C ILE A 64 6.43 -3.48 -3.34
N LEU A 65 5.54 -3.50 -4.33
CA LEU A 65 5.85 -3.32 -5.75
C LEU A 65 6.07 -1.86 -6.16
N VAL A 66 5.94 -0.91 -5.23
CA VAL A 66 6.35 0.48 -5.46
C VAL A 66 7.84 0.56 -5.80
N ILE A 67 8.69 -0.29 -5.22
CA ILE A 67 10.12 -0.33 -5.50
C ILE A 67 10.40 -0.71 -6.97
N PRO A 68 9.97 -1.88 -7.49
CA PRO A 68 10.18 -2.23 -8.89
C PRO A 68 9.55 -1.21 -9.85
N HIS A 69 8.39 -0.66 -9.52
CA HIS A 69 7.78 0.43 -10.29
C HIS A 69 8.72 1.66 -10.38
N ALA A 70 9.29 2.09 -9.26
CA ALA A 70 10.25 3.20 -9.22
C ALA A 70 11.55 2.90 -9.98
N LEU A 71 11.98 1.63 -10.03
CA LEU A 71 13.11 1.15 -10.84
C LEU A 71 12.81 1.05 -12.35
N GLY A 72 11.59 1.41 -12.76
CA GLY A 72 11.16 1.43 -14.15
C GLY A 72 10.65 0.09 -14.67
N GLN A 73 10.43 -0.90 -13.81
CA GLN A 73 9.75 -2.14 -14.18
C GLN A 73 8.27 -1.85 -14.44
N GLU A 74 7.72 -2.44 -15.50
CA GLU A 74 6.29 -2.33 -15.78
C GLU A 74 5.50 -3.14 -14.75
N VAL A 75 4.74 -2.43 -13.90
CA VAL A 75 3.85 -2.99 -12.88
C VAL A 75 2.41 -2.57 -13.19
N LYS A 76 1.49 -3.54 -13.27
CA LYS A 76 0.07 -3.30 -13.53
C LYS A 76 -0.79 -4.08 -12.55
N PHE A 77 -1.78 -3.44 -11.95
CA PHE A 77 -2.77 -4.12 -11.11
C PHE A 77 -4.03 -4.42 -11.92
N LEU A 78 -4.11 -5.66 -12.42
CA LEU A 78 -5.24 -6.12 -13.22
C LEU A 78 -6.35 -6.62 -12.30
N LYS A 79 -7.60 -6.20 -12.57
CA LYS A 79 -8.78 -6.64 -11.80
C LYS A 79 -8.85 -8.17 -11.83
N ASN A 80 -8.90 -8.80 -10.66
CA ASN A 80 -8.99 -10.26 -10.47
C ASN A 80 -7.78 -11.10 -10.93
N HIS A 81 -6.66 -10.50 -11.35
CA HIS A 81 -5.46 -11.25 -11.79
C HIS A 81 -4.24 -11.03 -10.90
N GLY A 82 -4.34 -10.17 -9.88
CA GLY A 82 -3.19 -9.77 -9.07
C GLY A 82 -2.27 -8.78 -9.81
N PRO A 83 -1.09 -8.49 -9.25
CA PRO A 83 -0.11 -7.65 -9.93
C PRO A 83 0.56 -8.40 -11.07
N PHE A 84 0.54 -7.81 -12.25
CA PHE A 84 1.36 -8.20 -13.39
C PHE A 84 2.66 -7.41 -13.36
N LEU A 85 3.77 -8.12 -13.52
CA LEU A 85 5.10 -7.53 -13.68
C LEU A 85 5.71 -8.04 -14.99
N LYS A 86 6.26 -7.13 -15.80
CA LYS A 86 7.07 -7.54 -16.95
C LYS A 86 8.35 -8.22 -16.44
N CYS A 87 8.64 -9.41 -16.96
CA CYS A 87 9.85 -10.15 -16.60
C CYS A 87 11.11 -9.37 -17.00
N ILE A 88 12.09 -9.32 -16.10
CA ILE A 88 13.40 -8.70 -16.36
C ILE A 88 14.30 -9.80 -16.93
N THR A 89 14.69 -9.64 -18.19
CA THR A 89 15.53 -10.62 -18.91
C THR A 89 16.94 -10.09 -19.15
N SER A 90 17.12 -8.78 -19.11
CA SER A 90 18.42 -8.13 -19.28
C SER A 90 18.49 -6.82 -18.49
N LYS A 91 19.72 -6.32 -18.27
CA LYS A 91 19.94 -5.02 -17.61
C LYS A 91 19.26 -3.85 -18.34
N LYS A 92 18.99 -3.98 -19.65
CA LYS A 92 18.31 -2.97 -20.46
C LYS A 92 16.83 -2.80 -20.09
N ASP A 93 16.24 -3.80 -19.42
CA ASP A 93 14.84 -3.75 -18.97
C ASP A 93 14.65 -2.88 -17.73
N LEU A 94 15.74 -2.52 -17.05
CA LEU A 94 15.72 -1.61 -15.90
C LEU A 94 15.98 -0.18 -16.36
N ASN A 95 15.09 0.73 -16.00
CA ASN A 95 15.19 2.14 -16.35
C ASN A 95 15.30 2.98 -15.09
N TYR A 96 16.53 3.19 -14.63
CA TYR A 96 16.84 3.97 -13.43
C TYR A 96 16.57 5.49 -13.57
N LYS A 97 16.07 5.97 -14.71
CA LYS A 97 15.83 7.41 -14.96
C LYS A 97 14.84 8.05 -13.98
N ASN A 98 14.03 7.24 -13.28
CA ASN A 98 13.05 7.71 -12.30
C ASN A 98 13.60 7.83 -10.87
N ILE A 99 14.87 7.43 -10.64
CA ILE A 99 15.55 7.59 -9.35
C ILE A 99 16.32 8.91 -9.43
N LYS A 100 15.73 9.98 -8.89
CA LYS A 100 16.44 11.24 -8.63
C LYS A 100 17.00 11.24 -7.22
#